data_AF-X1NLV0-F1
#
_entry.id   AF-X1NLV0-F1
#
_cell.length_a   1.000
_cell.length_b   1.000
_cell.length_c   1.000
_cell.angle_alpha   90.00
_cell.angle_beta   90.00
_cell.angle_gamma   90.00
#
_symmetry.space_group_name_H-M   'P 1'
#
loop_
_entity.id
_entity.type
_entity.pdbx_description
1 polymer ?
#
loop_
_entity_poly.entity_id
_entity_poly.type
_entity_poly.pdbx_seq_one_letter_code
_entity_poly.pdbx_strand_id
1 'polypeptide(L)'
;RNLTLAPICIMIITDGVPATGVREEKTTYEQIDLDPLEYLSRRVTIRLTYLDPIVAKRWRDDVPSRRVRIWTVPGEVMEGWKEQIQPGVELAKQDKFWKWVKDNVDFRVRSRKF
;
A
#
# COMPACT_ATOMS: atom_id res chain seq x y z
N ARG A 1 14.08 -14.00 -25.90
CA ARG A 1 12.66 -13.75 -25.52
C ARG A 1 12.69 -13.09 -24.15
N ASN A 2 12.51 -11.77 -24.06
CA ASN A 2 12.70 -11.03 -22.81
C ASN A 2 11.61 -11.41 -21.81
N LEU A 3 11.99 -12.03 -20.69
CA LEU A 3 11.11 -12.24 -19.54
C LEU A 3 10.79 -10.87 -18.95
N THR A 4 9.68 -10.27 -19.38
CA THR A 4 9.12 -9.11 -18.68
C THR A 4 8.62 -9.59 -17.33
N LEU A 5 9.40 -9.32 -16.28
CA LEU A 5 8.98 -9.55 -14.90
C LEU A 5 7.62 -8.89 -14.67
N ALA A 6 6.65 -9.66 -14.18
CA ALA A 6 5.33 -9.16 -13.86
C ALA A 6 5.43 -8.10 -12.74
N PRO A 7 4.59 -7.05 -12.74
CA PRO A 7 4.52 -6.13 -11.63
C PRO A 7 4.23 -6.86 -10.32
N ILE A 8 4.93 -6.48 -9.24
CA ILE A 8 4.73 -7.04 -7.90
C ILE A 8 3.99 -6.01 -7.03
N CYS A 9 2.95 -6.46 -6.35
CA CYS A 9 2.25 -5.69 -5.33
C CYS A 9 2.41 -6.38 -3.98
N ILE A 10 3.01 -5.68 -3.01
CA ILE A 10 3.15 -6.13 -1.63
C ILE A 10 2.13 -5.34 -0.80
N MET A 11 1.19 -6.03 -0.17
CA MET A 11 0.19 -5.42 0.71
C MET A 11 0.58 -5.64 2.17
N ILE A 12 0.63 -4.56 2.94
CA ILE A 12 1.03 -4.55 4.34
C ILE A 12 -0.08 -3.91 5.17
N ILE A 13 -0.49 -4.60 6.23
CA ILE A 13 -1.47 -4.13 7.21
C ILE A 13 -0.69 -3.76 8.48
N THR A 14 -0.63 -2.48 8.79
CA THR A 14 0.23 -1.93 9.85
C THR A 14 -0.21 -0.52 10.23
N ASP A 15 0.11 -0.07 11.44
CA ASP A 15 0.04 1.35 11.82
C ASP A 15 1.11 2.20 11.11
N GLY A 16 2.13 1.54 10.54
CA GLY A 16 3.19 2.15 9.75
C GLY A 16 4.23 2.89 10.59
N VAL A 17 4.29 2.71 11.91
CA VAL A 17 5.27 3.38 12.77
C VAL A 17 6.54 2.50 12.87
N PRO A 18 7.72 3.00 12.45
CA PRO A 18 8.95 2.22 12.54
C PRO A 18 9.31 1.96 14.01
N ALA A 19 9.44 0.68 14.38
CA ALA A 19 9.90 0.24 15.69
C ALA A 19 11.43 0.31 15.79
N THR A 20 11.99 1.49 15.60
CA THR A 20 13.42 1.74 15.78
C THR A 20 13.67 1.95 17.26
N GLY A 21 14.34 1.01 17.92
CA GLY A 21 14.58 1.00 19.37
C GLY A 21 15.47 2.13 19.92
N VAL A 22 15.48 3.30 19.28
CA VAL A 22 16.27 4.48 19.66
C VAL A 22 15.29 5.58 20.12
N ARG A 23 15.38 5.94 21.41
CA ARG A 23 14.77 7.16 21.95
C ARG A 23 15.50 8.35 21.32
N GLU A 24 14.75 9.20 20.63
CA GLU A 24 15.05 10.61 20.30
C GLU A 24 15.55 10.97 18.87
N GLU A 25 14.64 11.70 18.19
CA GLU A 25 14.79 13.03 17.57
C GLU A 25 14.95 13.21 16.05
N LYS A 26 15.20 12.17 15.26
CA LYS A 26 14.90 12.24 13.82
C LYS A 26 14.08 11.04 13.43
N THR A 27 12.95 11.31 12.79
CA THR A 27 11.98 10.30 12.39
C THR A 27 12.69 9.21 11.61
N THR A 28 12.29 7.96 11.81
CA THR A 28 13.08 6.77 11.51
C THR A 28 12.68 6.09 10.20
N TYR A 29 11.95 6.82 9.36
CA TYR A 29 11.45 6.36 8.07
C TYR A 29 12.57 6.28 7.02
N GLU A 30 13.56 7.15 7.11
CA GLU A 30 14.75 7.21 6.25
C GLU A 30 15.61 5.94 6.36
N GLN A 31 15.50 5.21 7.47
CA GLN A 31 16.22 3.95 7.71
C GLN A 31 15.54 2.74 7.07
N ILE A 32 14.31 2.90 6.56
CA ILE A 32 13.62 1.81 5.87
C ILE A 32 14.31 1.60 4.52
N ASP A 33 15.03 0.49 4.41
CA ASP A 33 15.71 0.10 3.18
C ASP A 33 14.77 -0.70 2.27
N LEU A 34 14.40 -0.09 1.13
CA LEU A 34 13.61 -0.73 0.08
C LEU A 34 14.45 -1.22 -1.11
N ASP A 35 15.78 -1.01 -1.11
CA ASP A 35 16.66 -1.40 -2.22
C ASP A 35 16.58 -2.91 -2.55
N PRO A 36 16.41 -3.85 -1.60
CA PRO A 36 16.23 -5.27 -1.93
C PRO A 36 15.00 -5.55 -2.81
N LEU A 37 13.96 -4.72 -2.72
CA LEU A 37 12.73 -4.88 -3.49
C LEU A 37 12.88 -4.32 -4.92
N GLU A 38 13.77 -3.35 -5.12
CA GLU A 38 14.00 -2.67 -6.41
C GLU A 38 14.47 -3.61 -7.53
N TYR A 39 15.03 -4.77 -7.16
CA TYR A 39 15.53 -5.79 -8.09
C TYR A 39 14.53 -6.91 -8.40
N LEU A 40 13.41 -7.00 -7.67
CA LEU A 40 12.44 -8.09 -7.84
C LEU A 40 11.60 -7.96 -9.12
N SER A 41 11.30 -6.74 -9.56
CA SER A 41 10.54 -6.47 -10.78
C SER A 41 10.78 -5.05 -11.26
N ARG A 42 10.52 -4.79 -12.56
CA ARG A 42 10.54 -3.43 -13.12
C ARG A 42 9.52 -2.49 -12.47
N ARG A 43 8.48 -3.04 -11.85
CA ARG A 43 7.43 -2.29 -11.15
C ARG A 43 7.09 -3.00 -9.85
N VAL A 44 7.53 -2.44 -8.74
CA VAL A 44 7.15 -2.90 -7.40
C VAL A 44 6.28 -1.83 -6.76
N THR A 45 5.20 -2.25 -6.13
CA THR A 45 4.29 -1.39 -5.39
C THR A 45 4.16 -1.91 -3.97
N ILE A 46 4.44 -1.07 -2.98
CA ILE A 46 4.11 -1.35 -1.58
C ILE A 46 2.81 -0.61 -1.27
N ARG A 47 1.82 -1.34 -0.78
CA ARG A 47 0.54 -0.80 -0.34
C ARG A 47 0.42 -1.00 1.15
N LEU A 48 0.47 0.09 1.90
CA LEU A 48 0.23 0.11 3.33
C LEU A 48 -1.20 0.55 3.61
N THR A 49 -1.90 -0.16 4.48
CA THR A 49 -3.28 0.15 4.87
C THR A 49 -3.40 0.29 6.38
N TYR A 50 -4.37 1.09 6.83
CA TYR A 50 -4.63 1.43 8.24
C TYR A 50 -3.67 2.48 8.84
N LEU A 51 -3.09 3.34 8.00
CA LEU A 51 -2.14 4.34 8.47
C LEU A 51 -2.86 5.58 9.00
N ASP A 52 -2.33 6.18 10.05
CA ASP A 52 -2.65 7.56 10.40
C ASP A 52 -2.21 8.51 9.26
N PRO A 53 -2.94 9.60 8.95
CA PRO A 53 -2.58 10.54 7.87
C PRO A 53 -1.17 11.12 7.97
N ILE A 54 -0.67 11.36 9.18
CA ILE A 54 0.69 11.88 9.42
C ILE A 54 1.70 10.78 9.08
N VAL A 55 1.47 9.56 9.56
CA VAL A 55 2.32 8.40 9.24
C VAL A 55 2.33 8.12 7.73
N ALA A 56 1.17 8.19 7.07
CA ALA A 56 1.04 8.05 5.63
C ALA A 56 1.81 9.13 4.84
N LYS A 57 1.88 10.35 5.36
CA LYS A 57 2.72 11.42 4.79
C LYS A 57 4.21 11.10 4.97
N ARG A 58 4.62 10.68 6.18
CA ARG A 58 6.01 10.28 6.47
C ARG A 58 6.49 9.14 5.57
N TRP A 59 5.68 8.11 5.34
CA TRP A 59 6.00 7.03 4.39
C TRP A 59 6.23 7.52 2.96
N ARG A 60 5.55 8.59 2.52
CA ARG A 60 5.70 9.11 1.16
C ARG A 60 6.88 10.06 1.02
N ASP A 61 7.12 10.86 2.05
CA ASP A 61 8.08 11.96 1.99
C ASP A 61 9.48 11.50 2.43
N ASP A 62 9.56 10.60 3.42
CA ASP A 62 10.80 10.33 4.14
C ASP A 62 11.41 8.94 3.81
N VAL A 63 10.60 7.98 3.33
CA VAL A 63 11.11 6.64 2.96
C VAL A 63 11.82 6.70 1.61
N PRO A 64 13.13 6.38 1.53
CA PRO A 64 13.88 6.40 0.28
C PRO A 64 13.34 5.32 -0.66
N SER A 65 12.86 5.73 -1.83
CA SER A 65 12.39 4.82 -2.87
C SER A 65 12.77 5.34 -4.25
N ARG A 66 13.18 4.44 -5.16
CA ARG A 66 13.60 4.80 -6.52
C ARG A 66 12.61 4.30 -7.57
N ARG A 67 12.23 3.03 -7.51
CA ARG A 67 11.25 2.40 -8.41
C ARG A 67 10.13 1.69 -7.66
N VAL A 68 10.30 1.47 -6.35
CA VAL A 68 9.20 1.04 -5.48
C VAL A 68 8.21 2.18 -5.34
N ARG A 69 6.97 1.94 -5.79
CA ARG A 69 5.87 2.88 -5.60
C ARG A 69 5.23 2.63 -4.24
N ILE A 70 5.28 3.62 -3.36
CA ILE A 70 4.62 3.57 -2.06
C ILE A 70 3.19 4.10 -2.21
N TRP A 71 2.23 3.35 -1.68
CA TRP A 71 0.84 3.75 -1.55
C TRP A 71 0.37 3.53 -0.13
N THR A 72 -0.30 4.53 0.41
CA THR A 72 -0.83 4.52 1.76
C THR A 72 -2.34 4.71 1.71
N VAL A 73 -3.08 3.86 2.40
CA VAL A 73 -4.52 3.99 2.60
C VAL A 73 -4.76 4.35 4.07
N PRO A 74 -5.36 5.51 4.36
CA PRO A 74 -5.62 5.93 5.73
C PRO A 74 -6.54 4.96 6.49
N GLY A 75 -6.40 4.92 7.80
CA GLY A 75 -7.24 4.11 8.71
C GLY A 75 -8.72 4.44 8.59
N GLU A 76 -9.07 5.71 8.46
CA GLU A 76 -10.45 6.18 8.37
C GLU A 76 -11.17 5.63 7.13
N VAL A 77 -10.45 5.51 6.01
CA VAL A 77 -10.97 4.84 4.81
C VAL A 77 -11.24 3.36 5.11
N MET A 78 -10.36 2.72 5.89
CA MET A 78 -10.47 1.32 6.25
C MET A 78 -11.46 1.05 7.40
N GLU A 79 -12.16 2.03 7.96
CA GLU A 79 -13.18 1.75 8.98
C GLU A 79 -14.46 1.18 8.33
N GLY A 80 -14.90 1.79 7.23
CA GLY A 80 -16.21 1.51 6.63
C GLY A 80 -16.29 0.31 5.69
N TRP A 81 -15.24 -0.53 5.60
CA TRP A 81 -15.23 -1.64 4.63
C TRP A 81 -16.25 -2.73 4.99
N LYS A 82 -16.51 -2.95 6.29
CA LYS A 82 -17.43 -3.98 6.75
C LYS A 82 -18.88 -3.68 6.35
N GLU A 83 -19.27 -2.41 6.30
CA GLU A 83 -20.61 -2.00 5.84
C GLU A 83 -20.84 -2.24 4.33
N GLN A 84 -19.78 -2.60 3.61
CA GLN A 84 -19.85 -2.92 2.18
C GLN A 84 -20.13 -4.41 1.94
N ILE A 85 -19.96 -5.26 2.96
CA ILE A 85 -20.26 -6.69 2.92
C ILE A 85 -21.77 -6.90 3.03
N GLN A 86 -22.32 -7.71 2.13
CA GLN A 86 -23.70 -8.17 2.15
C GLN A 86 -23.78 -9.50 2.89
N PRO A 87 -24.51 -9.60 4.02
CA PRO A 87 -24.68 -10.85 4.74
C PRO A 87 -25.29 -11.95 3.86
N GLY A 88 -24.81 -13.19 3.99
CA GLY A 88 -25.35 -14.34 3.25
C GLY A 88 -24.95 -14.43 1.78
N VAL A 89 -24.20 -13.46 1.24
CA VAL A 89 -23.67 -13.50 -0.12
C VAL A 89 -22.24 -14.05 -0.12
N GLU A 90 -21.95 -14.98 -1.03
CA GLU A 90 -20.59 -15.51 -1.22
C GLU A 90 -19.59 -14.39 -1.52
N LEU A 91 -18.38 -14.49 -0.97
CA LEU A 91 -17.35 -13.45 -1.11
C LEU A 91 -17.10 -13.03 -2.58
N ALA A 92 -17.08 -13.98 -3.52
CA ALA A 92 -16.89 -13.71 -4.94
C ALA A 92 -18.01 -12.85 -5.58
N LYS A 93 -19.22 -12.83 -4.98
CA LYS A 93 -20.41 -12.13 -5.47
C LYS A 93 -20.70 -10.82 -4.70
N GLN A 94 -19.76 -10.39 -3.86
CA GLN A 94 -19.88 -9.16 -3.07
C GLN A 94 -19.62 -7.90 -3.93
N ASP A 95 -20.45 -7.64 -4.94
CA ASP A 95 -20.23 -6.58 -5.94
C ASP A 95 -20.04 -5.20 -5.32
N LYS A 96 -20.83 -4.89 -4.26
CA LYS A 96 -20.72 -3.63 -3.51
C LYS A 96 -19.35 -3.51 -2.84
N PHE A 97 -18.90 -4.55 -2.13
CA PHE A 97 -17.60 -4.59 -1.48
C PHE A 97 -16.47 -4.50 -2.51
N TRP A 98 -16.51 -5.26 -3.60
CA TRP A 98 -15.45 -5.23 -4.61
C TRP A 98 -15.37 -3.90 -5.34
N LYS A 99 -16.51 -3.27 -5.62
CA LYS A 99 -16.56 -1.90 -6.12
C LYS A 99 -15.91 -0.93 -5.13
N TRP A 100 -16.26 -1.03 -3.85
CA TRP A 100 -15.68 -0.18 -2.81
C TRP A 100 -14.16 -0.39 -2.68
N VAL A 101 -13.69 -1.64 -2.66
CA VAL A 101 -12.25 -1.97 -2.64
C VAL A 101 -11.57 -1.35 -3.86
N LYS A 102 -12.14 -1.48 -5.05
CA LYS A 102 -11.60 -0.91 -6.29
C LYS A 102 -11.51 0.62 -6.25
N ASP A 103 -12.53 1.27 -5.68
CA ASP A 103 -12.65 2.73 -5.70
C ASP A 103 -11.85 3.40 -4.56
N ASN A 104 -11.60 2.70 -3.44
CA ASN A 104 -11.01 3.29 -2.23
C ASN A 104 -9.67 2.69 -1.79
N VAL A 105 -9.39 1.42 -2.13
CA VAL A 105 -8.22 0.67 -1.64
C VAL A 105 -7.28 0.28 -2.78
N ASP A 106 -7.84 -0.13 -3.92
CA ASP A 106 -7.09 -0.65 -5.08
C ASP A 106 -7.00 0.39 -6.20
N PHE A 107 -6.28 1.48 -5.94
CA PHE A 107 -5.84 2.42 -6.98
C PHE A 107 -4.76 1.79 -7.87
N ARG A 108 -5.14 0.78 -8.66
CA ARG A 108 -4.25 0.28 -9.71
C ARG A 108 -3.94 1.45 -10.63
N VAL A 109 -2.66 1.64 -10.95
CA VAL A 109 -2.26 2.47 -12.08
C VAL A 109 -2.87 1.81 -13.31
N ARG A 110 -4.03 2.30 -13.76
CA ARG A 110 -4.54 1.95 -15.09
C ARG A 110 -3.41 2.33 -16.02
N SER A 111 -2.81 1.35 -16.71
CA SER A 111 -1.88 1.74 -17.77
C SER A 111 -2.70 2.63 -18.70
N ARG A 112 -2.26 3.89 -18.85
CA ARG A 112 -2.73 4.68 -19.96
C ARG A 112 -2.30 3.85 -21.17
N LYS A 113 -3.27 3.31 -21.93
CA LYS A 113 -2.96 2.80 -23.26
C LYS A 113 -2.35 4.00 -24.00
N PHE A 114 -1.05 3.93 -24.25
CA PHE A 114 -0.41 4.79 -25.24
C PHE A 114 -0.82 4.27 -26.61
#